data_AF-A0A8X6F9V3-F1
#
_entry.id   AF-A0A8X6F9V3-F1
#
_cell.length_a   1.000
_cell.length_b   1.000
_cell.length_c   1.000
_cell.angle_alpha   90.00
_cell.angle_beta   90.00
_cell.angle_gamma   90.00
#
_symmetry.space_group_name_H-M   'P 1'
#
loop_
_entity.id
_entity.type
_entity.pdbx_description
1 polymer ?
#
loop_
_entity_poly.entity_id
_entity_poly.type
_entity_poly.pdbx_seq_one_letter_code
_entity_poly.pdbx_strand_id
1 'polypeptide(L)'
;MARALFISLPLILIFNLFTFWDGVVIYAFFHDCDPLKDENVKLNSADQLMPLVILKLFHNIPGLTGLCISGVFSASLSTISSAVNSLTAVTMEDFIRPYCFCKKLSESWMAFVAKLLGKLLSICYLITHFHL
;
A
#
# COMPACT_ATOMS: atom_id res chain seq x y z
N MET A 1 13.85 12.88 -17.39
CA MET A 1 13.95 12.62 -15.94
C MET A 1 13.75 13.88 -15.08
N ALA A 2 14.47 14.99 -15.32
CA ALA A 2 14.34 16.20 -14.50
C ALA A 2 12.90 16.75 -14.35
N ARG A 3 12.11 16.82 -15.44
CA ARG A 3 10.72 17.30 -15.38
C ARG A 3 9.81 16.45 -14.48
N ALA A 4 9.99 15.12 -14.47
CA ALA A 4 9.22 14.23 -13.61
C ALA A 4 9.56 14.47 -12.13
N LEU A 5 10.84 14.72 -11.83
CA LEU A 5 11.32 15.01 -10.48
C LEU A 5 10.80 16.38 -9.97
N PHE A 6 10.78 17.41 -10.82
CA PHE A 6 10.23 18.72 -10.45
C PHE A 6 8.72 18.69 -10.22
N ILE A 7 7.98 17.78 -10.85
CA ILE A 7 6.53 17.61 -10.64
C ILE A 7 6.24 16.74 -9.42
N SER A 8 7.03 15.69 -9.17
CA SER A 8 6.80 14.79 -8.03
C SER A 8 7.18 15.41 -6.68
N LEU A 9 8.21 16.25 -6.63
CA LEU A 9 8.66 16.92 -5.41
C LEU A 9 7.56 17.73 -4.69
N PRO A 10 6.89 18.71 -5.32
CA PRO A 10 5.85 19.48 -4.66
C PRO A 10 4.65 18.60 -4.28
N LEU A 11 4.31 17.60 -5.11
CA LEU A 11 3.23 16.67 -4.83
C LEU A 11 3.48 15.84 -3.57
N ILE A 12 4.70 15.31 -3.41
CA ILE A 12 5.11 14.56 -2.22
C ILE A 12 5.09 15.46 -0.98
N LEU A 13 5.58 16.70 -1.07
CA LEU A 13 5.54 17.64 0.05
C LEU A 13 4.12 17.92 0.51
N ILE A 14 3.21 18.22 -0.42
CA ILE A 14 1.80 18.46 -0.11
C ILE A 14 1.17 17.22 0.54
N PHE A 15 1.42 16.03 -0.01
CA PHE A 15 0.91 14.78 0.55
C PHE A 15 1.38 14.54 1.99
N ASN A 16 2.66 14.75 2.28
CA ASN A 16 3.19 14.61 3.64
C ASN A 16 2.58 15.60 4.64
N LEU A 17 2.29 16.84 4.20
CA LEU A 17 1.60 17.82 5.05
C LEU A 17 0.19 17.35 5.40
N PHE A 18 -0.55 16.78 4.45
CA PHE A 18 -1.86 16.19 4.72
C PHE A 18 -1.77 15.00 5.68
N THR A 19 -0.80 14.10 5.50
CA THR A 19 -0.59 12.96 6.41
C THR A 19 -0.27 13.43 7.83
N PHE A 20 0.56 14.47 7.98
CA PHE A 20 0.85 15.05 9.29
C PHE A 20 -0.42 15.61 9.94
N TRP A 21 -1.21 16.37 9.19
CA TRP A 21 -2.45 16.93 9.69
C TRP A 21 -3.48 15.88 10.09
N ASP A 22 -3.62 14.83 9.30
CA ASP A 22 -4.47 13.69 9.63
C ASP A 22 -4.04 13.04 10.96
N GLY A 23 -2.73 12.82 11.17
CA GLY A 23 -2.21 12.33 12.45
C GLY A 23 -2.55 13.23 13.64
N VAL A 24 -2.50 14.55 13.46
CA VAL A 24 -2.91 15.52 14.50
C VAL A 24 -4.42 15.44 14.78
N VAL A 25 -5.26 15.28 13.75
CA VAL A 25 -6.71 15.11 13.90
C VAL A 25 -7.03 13.83 14.65
N ILE A 26 -6.38 12.73 14.30
CA ILE A 26 -6.51 11.44 14.99
C ILE A 26 -6.12 11.58 16.46
N TYR A 27 -5.00 12.24 16.75
CA TYR A 27 -4.56 12.49 18.12
C TYR A 27 -5.58 13.32 18.91
N ALA A 28 -6.07 14.41 18.32
CA ALA A 28 -7.06 15.28 18.96
C ALA A 28 -8.39 14.55 19.23
N PHE A 29 -8.79 13.64 18.34
CA PHE A 29 -10.02 12.86 18.49
C PHE A 29 -9.96 11.84 19.64
N PHE A 30 -8.77 11.32 19.96
CA PHE A 30 -8.55 10.32 21.02
C PHE A 30 -7.78 10.85 22.23
N HIS A 31 -7.71 12.17 22.40
CA HIS A 31 -6.97 12.79 23.49
C HIS A 31 -7.40 12.26 24.88
N ASP A 32 -8.70 12.04 25.07
CA ASP A 32 -9.27 11.66 26.38
C ASP A 32 -9.51 10.15 26.52
N CYS A 33 -9.57 9.40 25.42
CA CYS A 33 -9.82 7.96 25.39
C CYS A 33 -8.89 7.27 24.41
N ASP A 34 -7.99 6.42 24.91
CA ASP A 34 -7.06 5.63 24.10
C ASP A 34 -7.76 4.37 23.54
N PRO A 35 -8.06 4.31 22.22
CA PRO A 35 -8.78 3.19 21.62
C PRO A 35 -7.95 1.90 21.58
N LEU A 36 -6.65 1.95 21.87
CA LEU A 36 -5.80 0.76 21.96
C LEU A 36 -5.92 0.05 23.33
N LYS A 37 -6.42 0.77 24.35
CA LYS A 37 -6.58 0.25 25.72
C LYS A 37 -8.03 0.00 26.12
N ASP A 38 -8.98 0.38 25.27
CA ASP A 38 -10.40 0.21 25.51
C ASP A 38 -10.81 -1.27 25.34
N GLU A 39 -11.35 -1.88 26.40
CA GLU A 39 -11.83 -3.26 26.36
C GLU A 39 -13.02 -3.46 25.41
N ASN A 40 -13.75 -2.38 25.10
CA ASN A 40 -14.92 -2.42 24.22
C ASN A 40 -14.55 -2.40 22.73
N VAL A 41 -13.36 -1.90 22.39
CA VAL A 41 -12.86 -1.78 21.02
C VAL A 41 -11.50 -2.48 20.95
N LYS A 42 -11.53 -3.81 20.74
CA LYS A 42 -10.30 -4.59 20.55
C LYS A 42 -9.65 -4.26 19.21
N LEU A 43 -8.75 -3.29 19.21
CA LEU A 43 -7.82 -3.05 18.12
C LEU A 43 -6.60 -3.98 18.26
N ASN A 44 -6.34 -4.78 17.24
CA ASN A 44 -5.17 -5.66 17.21
C ASN A 44 -3.90 -4.94 16.73
N SER A 45 -4.05 -3.81 16.04
CA SER A 45 -2.95 -3.08 15.41
C SER A 45 -3.26 -1.60 15.31
N ALA A 46 -2.23 -0.76 15.43
CA ALA A 46 -2.35 0.70 15.28
C ALA A 46 -2.80 1.10 13.86
N ASP A 47 -2.56 0.25 12.86
CA ASP A 47 -2.97 0.49 11.46
C ASP A 47 -4.50 0.57 11.27
N GLN A 48 -5.27 0.03 12.22
CA GLN A 48 -6.74 0.04 12.17
C GLN A 48 -7.34 1.34 12.72
N LEU A 49 -6.52 2.22 13.28
CA LEU A 49 -6.96 3.41 13.99
C LEU A 49 -7.54 4.46 13.03
N MET A 50 -6.89 4.66 11.88
CA MET A 50 -7.38 5.52 10.80
C MET A 50 -8.77 5.09 10.28
N PRO A 51 -8.99 3.84 9.83
CA PRO A 51 -10.33 3.37 9.44
C PRO A 51 -11.39 3.57 10.53
N LEU A 52 -11.01 3.38 11.80
CA LEU A 52 -11.92 3.55 12.94
C LEU A 52 -12.32 5.02 13.13
N VAL A 53 -11.40 5.96 12.95
CA VAL A 53 -11.71 7.40 12.99
C VAL A 53 -12.64 7.79 11.86
N ILE A 54 -12.39 7.31 10.64
CA ILE A 54 -13.26 7.55 9.48
C ILE A 54 -14.68 7.03 9.76
N LEU A 55 -14.79 5.82 10.32
CA LEU A 55 -16.06 5.22 10.72
C LEU A 55 -16.82 6.08 11.74
N LYS A 56 -16.11 6.60 12.76
CA LYS A 56 -16.73 7.42 13.82
C LYS A 56 -17.08 8.83 13.35
N LEU A 57 -16.23 9.49 12.58
CA LEU A 57 -16.45 10.85 12.07
C LEU A 57 -17.58 10.92 11.05
N PHE A 58 -17.63 9.97 10.11
CA PHE A 58 -18.59 9.99 9.02
C PHE A 58 -19.80 9.06 9.25
N HIS A 59 -20.01 8.58 10.47
CA HIS A 59 -21.12 7.67 10.80
C HIS A 59 -22.49 8.18 10.34
N ASN A 60 -22.70 9.51 10.38
CA ASN A 60 -23.98 10.13 10.02
C ASN A 60 -24.23 10.26 8.51
N ILE A 61 -23.22 10.00 7.65
CA ILE A 61 -23.32 10.17 6.20
C ILE A 61 -23.18 8.80 5.52
N PRO A 62 -24.28 8.16 5.10
CA PRO A 62 -24.22 6.85 4.47
C PRO A 62 -23.43 6.90 3.15
N GLY A 63 -22.56 5.92 2.93
CA GLY A 63 -21.73 5.79 1.72
C GLY A 63 -20.38 6.51 1.78
N LEU A 64 -20.26 7.64 2.49
CA LEU A 64 -19.01 8.40 2.56
C LEU A 64 -17.90 7.63 3.29
N THR A 65 -18.25 6.96 4.39
CA THR A 65 -17.33 6.09 5.13
C THR A 65 -16.73 5.00 4.24
N GLY A 66 -17.55 4.36 3.40
CA GLY A 66 -17.08 3.34 2.45
C GLY A 66 -16.18 3.92 1.36
N LEU A 67 -16.51 5.13 0.86
CA LEU A 67 -15.69 5.84 -0.12
C LEU A 67 -14.29 6.16 0.45
N CYS A 68 -14.22 6.69 1.67
CA CYS A 68 -12.95 7.02 2.30
C CYS A 68 -12.09 5.77 2.57
N ILE A 69 -12.69 4.72 3.16
CA ILE A 69 -11.98 3.48 3.46
C ILE A 69 -11.47 2.81 2.18
N SER A 70 -12.31 2.74 1.13
CA SER A 70 -11.88 2.17 -0.17
C SER A 70 -10.77 3.00 -0.82
N GLY A 71 -10.78 4.32 -0.66
CA GLY A 71 -9.70 5.21 -1.10
C GLY A 71 -8.36 4.89 -0.43
N VAL A 72 -8.35 4.69 0.90
CA VAL A 72 -7.13 4.31 1.64
C VAL A 72 -6.59 2.97 1.15
N PHE A 73 -7.45 1.95 1.03
CA PHE A 73 -7.02 0.65 0.52
C PHE A 73 -6.52 0.73 -0.92
N SER A 74 -7.15 1.52 -1.78
CA SER A 74 -6.70 1.75 -3.16
C SER A 74 -5.32 2.39 -3.22
N ALA A 75 -5.05 3.40 -2.38
CA ALA A 75 -3.73 4.03 -2.29
C ALA A 75 -2.64 3.04 -1.87
N SER A 76 -2.92 2.22 -0.85
CA SER A 76 -2.02 1.14 -0.42
C SER A 76 -1.77 0.13 -1.53
N LEU A 77 -2.82 -0.32 -2.21
CA LEU A 77 -2.72 -1.27 -3.33
C LEU A 77 -1.96 -0.71 -4.53
N SER A 78 -2.06 0.60 -4.81
CA SER A 78 -1.28 1.27 -5.86
C SER A 78 0.23 1.22 -5.59
N THR A 79 0.62 1.44 -4.34
CA THR A 79 2.02 1.36 -3.89
C THR A 79 2.54 -0.07 -3.98
N ILE A 80 1.75 -1.05 -3.50
CA ILE A 80 2.10 -2.47 -3.58
C ILE A 80 2.25 -2.90 -5.04
N SER A 81 1.33 -2.50 -5.92
CA SER A 81 1.39 -2.80 -7.36
C SER A 81 2.67 -2.27 -8.00
N SER A 82 3.04 -1.02 -7.70
CA SER A 82 4.29 -0.42 -8.19
C SER A 82 5.53 -1.17 -7.66
N ALA A 83 5.54 -1.53 -6.37
CA ALA A 83 6.64 -2.28 -5.76
C ALA A 83 6.80 -3.68 -6.39
N VAL A 84 5.71 -4.42 -6.58
CA VAL A 84 5.73 -5.75 -7.22
C VAL A 84 6.17 -5.64 -8.68
N ASN A 85 5.71 -4.62 -9.41
CA ASN A 85 6.14 -4.39 -10.79
C ASN A 85 7.64 -4.13 -10.89
N SER A 86 8.19 -3.26 -10.03
CA SER A 86 9.63 -3.00 -9.97
C SER A 86 10.43 -4.24 -9.56
N LEU A 87 9.99 -4.97 -8.53
CA LEU A 87 10.66 -6.19 -8.07
C LEU A 87 10.70 -7.27 -9.15
N THR A 88 9.61 -7.41 -9.89
CA THR A 88 9.51 -8.34 -11.02
C THR A 88 10.47 -7.95 -12.14
N ALA A 89 10.58 -6.66 -12.46
CA ALA A 89 11.54 -6.17 -13.46
C ALA A 89 13.00 -6.41 -13.03
N VAL A 90 13.32 -6.17 -11.76
CA VAL A 90 14.66 -6.46 -11.20
C VAL A 90 14.94 -7.96 -11.25
N THR A 91 13.98 -8.81 -10.85
CA THR A 91 14.15 -10.27 -10.90
C THR A 91 14.39 -10.78 -12.33
N MET A 92 13.69 -10.21 -13.30
CA MET A 92 13.88 -10.51 -14.72
C MET A 92 15.28 -10.18 -15.20
N GLU A 93 15.77 -8.99 -14.88
CA GLU A 93 17.07 -8.51 -15.33
C GLU A 93 18.22 -9.24 -14.62
N ASP A 94 18.11 -9.47 -13.31
CA ASP A 94 19.18 -10.03 -12.48
C ASP A 94 19.24 -11.57 -12.51
N PHE A 95 18.11 -12.26 -12.63
CA PHE A 95 18.09 -13.73 -12.62
C PHE A 95 17.81 -14.31 -13.99
N ILE A 96 16.74 -13.88 -14.68
CA ILE A 96 16.32 -14.58 -15.90
C ILE A 96 17.25 -14.27 -17.08
N ARG A 97 17.62 -13.00 -17.25
CA ARG A 97 18.47 -12.56 -18.37
C ARG A 97 19.87 -13.19 -18.40
N PRO A 98 20.61 -13.38 -17.29
CA PRO A 98 21.90 -14.06 -17.33
C PRO A 98 21.82 -15.57 -17.58
N TYR A 99 20.74 -16.25 -17.16
CA TYR A 99 20.59 -17.69 -17.38
C TYR A 99 19.91 -18.05 -18.71
N CYS A 100 19.14 -17.13 -19.31
CA CYS A 100 18.58 -17.30 -20.66
C CYS A 100 19.54 -16.79 -21.75
N PHE A 101 20.31 -17.71 -22.34
CA PHE A 101 21.14 -17.46 -23.53
C PHE A 101 20.36 -17.00 -24.79
N CYS A 102 19.02 -16.97 -24.74
CA CYS A 102 18.17 -16.62 -25.88
C CYS A 102 17.93 -15.10 -25.97
N LYS A 103 18.65 -14.44 -26.89
CA LYS A 103 18.60 -12.99 -27.18
C LYS A 103 17.23 -12.41 -27.62
N LYS A 104 16.14 -13.17 -27.66
CA LYS A 104 14.79 -12.70 -27.99
C LYS A 104 13.74 -13.48 -27.21
N LEU A 105 13.56 -13.15 -25.94
CA LEU A 105 12.33 -13.53 -25.24
C LEU A 105 11.17 -12.71 -25.81
N SER A 106 10.06 -13.36 -26.15
CA SER A 106 8.85 -12.66 -26.60
C SER A 106 8.33 -11.74 -25.49
N GLU A 107 7.86 -10.54 -25.83
CA GLU A 107 7.25 -9.60 -24.87
C GLU A 107 6.07 -10.24 -24.11
N SER A 108 5.30 -11.10 -24.80
CA SER A 108 4.22 -11.88 -24.18
C SER A 108 4.71 -12.88 -23.13
N TRP A 109 5.86 -13.52 -23.36
CA TRP A 109 6.48 -14.45 -22.40
C TRP A 109 7.05 -13.71 -21.20
N MET A 110 7.69 -12.56 -21.41
CA MET A 110 8.16 -11.72 -20.31
C MET A 110 7.01 -11.21 -19.45
N ALA A 111 5.91 -10.75 -20.05
CA ALA A 111 4.72 -10.33 -19.32
C ALA A 111 4.04 -11.49 -18.56
N PHE A 112 4.04 -12.70 -19.13
CA PHE A 112 3.49 -13.88 -18.48
C PHE A 112 4.32 -14.30 -17.26
N VAL A 113 5.63 -14.42 -17.41
CA VAL A 113 6.53 -14.80 -16.31
C VAL A 113 6.58 -13.70 -15.25
N ALA A 114 6.49 -12.43 -15.65
CA ALA A 114 6.37 -11.32 -14.71
C ALA A 114 5.10 -11.43 -13.84
N LYS A 115 3.95 -11.69 -14.45
CA LYS A 115 2.69 -11.92 -13.72
C LYS A 115 2.76 -13.15 -12.82
N LEU A 116 3.44 -14.21 -13.26
CA LEU A 116 3.61 -15.44 -12.48
C LEU A 116 4.50 -15.23 -11.26
N LEU A 117 5.63 -14.54 -11.42
CA LEU A 117 6.55 -14.18 -10.33
C LEU A 117 5.89 -13.25 -9.32
N GLY A 118 5.18 -12.21 -9.77
CA GLY A 118 4.46 -11.31 -8.88
C GLY A 118 3.43 -12.04 -8.01
N LYS A 119 2.71 -13.02 -8.58
CA LYS A 119 1.81 -13.90 -7.83
C LYS A 119 2.56 -14.80 -6.86
N LEU A 120 3.63 -15.46 -7.30
CA LEU A 120 4.42 -16.36 -6.46
C LEU A 120 5.03 -15.64 -5.26
N LEU A 121 5.63 -14.47 -5.46
CA LEU A 121 6.22 -13.67 -4.39
C LEU A 121 5.16 -13.23 -3.36
N SER A 122 3.99 -12.79 -3.83
CA SER A 122 2.88 -12.42 -2.95
C SER A 122 2.36 -13.63 -2.14
N ILE A 123 2.24 -14.79 -2.77
CA ILE A 123 1.80 -16.04 -2.12
C ILE A 123 2.85 -16.53 -1.10
N CYS A 124 4.14 -16.49 -1.44
CA CYS A 124 5.22 -16.85 -0.52
C CYS A 124 5.24 -15.94 0.71
N TYR A 125 5.03 -14.63 0.54
CA TYR A 125 4.94 -13.70 1.67
C TYR A 125 3.76 -14.04 2.60
N LEU A 126 2.58 -14.34 2.04
CA LEU A 126 1.40 -14.76 2.81
C LEU A 126 1.65 -16.07 3.58
N ILE A 127 2.27 -17.06 2.94
CA ILE A 127 2.58 -18.34 3.59
C ILE A 127 3.57 -18.15 4.74
N THR A 128 4.58 -17.30 4.57
CA THR A 128 5.60 -17.03 5.59
C THR A 128 5.01 -16.34 6.81
N HIS A 129 4.07 -15.40 6.61
CA HIS A 129 3.38 -14.70 7.70
C HIS A 129 2.34 -15.59 8.42
N PHE A 130 1.82 -16.65 7.77
CA PHE A 130 0.86 -17.57 8.40
C PHE A 130 1.54 -18.71 9.17
N HIS A 131 2.84 -18.92 8.97
CA HIS A 131 3.63 -19.97 9.62
C HIS A 131 4.49 -19.45 10.79
N LEU A 132 4.50 -18.14 11.03
CA LEU A 132 4.97 -17.50 12.26
C LEU A 132 3.78 -17.10 13.14
#